data_AF-A0A4Q6F3D5-F1
#
_entry.id   AF-A0A4Q6F3D5-F1
#
_cell.length_a   1.000
_cell.length_b   1.000
_cell.length_c   1.000
_cell.angle_alpha   90.00
_cell.angle_beta   90.00
_cell.angle_gamma   90.00
#
_symmetry.space_group_name_H-M   'P 1'
#
loop_
_entity.id
_entity.type
_entity.pdbx_description
1 polymer ?
#
loop_
_entity_poly.entity_id
_entity_poly.type
_entity_poly.pdbx_seq_one_letter_code
_entity_poly.pdbx_strand_id
1 'polypeptide(L)'
;MSKVALKTCNTCLREFLTPEDFLTNTSRWRICDQGHLWFNCSCHSTGIILKGKFPWYNPSHQLSGEAQSIFNLVTSEQKLPRLPNYVMELQKLLEDPKATTQQMADVIKHDGLLATSVLKVANSQKAGDGQPIRSLSHAIAFIGLDSLRDMVIVAAVSRFELKTRVFSAAKFWDKAFFTGRIAEYLVKHFQLNVAADQAFLAGSTCNIGKIVQALLDPRTVDIYVLQMEDLKIKGSWTQAEIRNKGYPHTILGEIGAASWGFPDEMLDAIGRHHELTTKFKLDIELWEVAALANQL
;
A
#
# COMPACT_ATOMS: atom_id res chain seq x y z
N MET A 1 19.04 3.48 -30.23
CA MET A 1 17.75 4.00 -29.72
C MET A 1 16.78 2.83 -29.62
N SER A 2 16.53 2.31 -28.42
CA SER A 2 15.58 1.20 -28.23
C SER A 2 14.17 1.68 -28.55
N LYS A 3 13.47 1.01 -29.47
CA LYS A 3 12.07 1.29 -29.81
C LYS A 3 11.24 1.28 -28.53
N VAL A 4 10.69 2.42 -28.16
CA VAL A 4 9.71 2.52 -27.09
C VAL A 4 8.50 1.70 -27.51
N ALA A 5 8.13 0.67 -26.75
CA ALA A 5 6.92 -0.10 -27.03
C ALA A 5 5.69 0.83 -26.97
N LEU A 6 4.88 0.79 -28.03
CA LEU A 6 3.60 1.49 -28.12
C LEU A 6 2.69 1.01 -26.99
N LYS A 7 2.17 1.92 -26.17
CA LYS A 7 1.23 1.60 -25.08
C LYS A 7 0.18 2.71 -24.97
N THR A 8 -1.02 2.30 -24.58
CA THR A 8 -2.21 3.15 -24.47
C THR A 8 -2.63 3.26 -23.00
N CYS A 9 -3.02 4.46 -22.56
CA CYS A 9 -3.58 4.68 -21.22
C CYS A 9 -4.97 4.06 -21.11
N ASN A 10 -5.26 3.26 -20.08
CA ASN A 10 -6.61 2.69 -19.89
C ASN A 10 -7.66 3.71 -19.40
N THR A 11 -7.22 4.89 -18.97
CA THR A 11 -8.12 5.95 -18.47
C THR A 11 -8.47 6.95 -19.56
N CYS A 12 -7.47 7.53 -20.24
CA CYS A 12 -7.69 8.55 -21.28
C CYS A 12 -7.49 8.06 -22.72
N LEU A 13 -7.15 6.78 -22.92
CA LEU A 13 -6.91 6.16 -24.23
C LEU A 13 -5.80 6.80 -25.08
N ARG A 14 -4.98 7.68 -24.50
CA ARG A 14 -3.82 8.29 -25.15
C ARG A 14 -2.72 7.26 -25.40
N GLU A 15 -2.16 7.25 -26.61
CA GLU A 15 -0.94 6.53 -26.93
C GLU A 15 0.29 7.37 -26.56
N PHE A 16 1.28 6.75 -25.91
CA PHE A 16 2.54 7.44 -25.59
C PHE A 16 3.66 6.89 -26.49
N LEU A 17 4.19 7.75 -27.34
CA LEU A 17 5.02 7.44 -28.50
C LEU A 17 6.34 8.21 -28.53
N THR A 18 6.41 9.34 -27.83
CA THR A 18 7.49 10.33 -27.92
C THR A 18 8.35 10.33 -26.66
N PRO A 19 9.62 10.76 -26.72
CA PRO A 19 10.43 10.99 -25.52
C PRO A 19 9.81 12.00 -24.54
N GLU A 20 9.05 12.99 -25.02
CA GLU A 20 8.35 13.95 -24.16
C GLU A 20 7.21 13.32 -23.34
N ASP A 21 6.73 12.15 -23.76
CA ASP A 21 5.73 11.39 -23.00
C ASP A 21 6.29 10.76 -21.73
N PHE A 22 7.61 10.79 -21.54
CA PHE A 22 8.28 10.23 -20.39
C PHE A 22 8.66 11.30 -19.39
N LEU A 23 8.63 10.92 -18.11
CA LEU A 23 9.24 11.73 -17.07
C LEU A 23 10.74 11.88 -17.37
N THR A 24 11.27 13.09 -17.21
CA THR A 24 12.67 13.41 -17.46
C THR A 24 13.61 12.43 -16.75
N ASN A 25 14.70 12.02 -17.45
CA ASN A 25 15.71 11.08 -16.97
C ASN A 25 15.21 9.66 -16.64
N THR A 26 14.04 9.26 -17.14
CA THR A 26 13.58 7.87 -17.05
C THR A 26 12.81 7.46 -18.30
N SER A 27 12.94 6.19 -18.71
CA SER A 27 12.15 5.62 -19.80
C SER A 27 11.02 4.72 -19.29
N ARG A 28 10.82 4.66 -17.96
CA ARG A 28 9.85 3.76 -17.31
C ARG A 28 8.53 4.45 -16.99
N TRP A 29 8.57 5.75 -16.71
CA TRP A 29 7.42 6.52 -16.26
C TRP A 29 6.93 7.43 -17.37
N ARG A 30 5.62 7.40 -17.59
CA ARG A 30 4.97 8.24 -18.61
C ARG A 30 4.15 9.33 -17.92
N ILE A 31 4.04 10.48 -18.55
CA ILE A 31 3.25 11.61 -18.09
C ILE A 31 2.08 11.78 -19.05
N CYS A 32 0.84 11.75 -18.54
CA CYS A 32 -0.32 12.05 -19.38
C CYS A 32 -0.42 13.55 -19.69
N ASP A 33 -1.35 13.91 -20.57
CA ASP A 33 -1.66 15.31 -20.93
C ASP A 33 -2.04 16.18 -19.72
N GLN A 34 -2.68 15.58 -18.70
CA GLN A 34 -3.00 16.22 -17.43
C GLN A 34 -1.82 16.28 -16.45
N GLY A 35 -0.65 15.78 -16.86
CA GLY A 35 0.52 15.76 -16.01
C GLY A 35 0.50 14.68 -14.94
N HIS A 36 -0.36 13.66 -15.03
CA HIS A 36 -0.35 12.55 -14.07
C HIS A 36 0.76 11.57 -14.43
N LEU A 37 1.42 11.01 -13.41
CA LEU A 37 2.40 9.95 -13.59
C LEU A 37 1.66 8.64 -13.82
N TRP A 38 2.04 7.90 -14.85
CA TRP A 38 1.47 6.61 -15.14
C TRP A 38 2.52 5.51 -14.96
N PHE A 39 2.17 4.52 -14.14
CA PHE A 39 2.98 3.32 -13.93
C PHE A 39 2.64 2.28 -15.00
N ASN A 40 3.67 1.81 -15.70
CA ASN A 40 3.52 0.82 -16.75
C ASN A 40 4.56 -0.28 -16.61
N CYS A 41 4.42 -1.07 -15.56
CA CYS A 41 5.12 -2.34 -15.47
C CYS A 41 4.55 -3.32 -16.52
N SER A 42 5.37 -4.23 -17.05
CA SER A 42 4.93 -5.26 -18.02
C SER A 42 3.85 -6.22 -17.47
N CYS A 43 3.45 -6.05 -16.20
CA CYS A 43 2.39 -6.78 -15.52
C CYS A 43 1.05 -6.04 -15.43
N HIS A 44 0.73 -5.06 -16.27
CA HIS A 44 -0.61 -4.43 -16.32
C HIS A 44 -1.14 -3.81 -15.01
N SER A 45 -0.32 -3.64 -13.96
CA SER A 45 -0.68 -2.82 -12.79
C SER A 45 -0.59 -1.36 -13.20
N THR A 46 -1.62 -0.88 -13.89
CA THR A 46 -1.70 0.50 -14.38
C THR A 46 -2.20 1.41 -13.26
N GLY A 47 -1.28 1.91 -12.43
CA GLY A 47 -1.57 2.97 -11.47
C GLY A 47 -1.36 4.35 -12.11
N ILE A 48 -2.35 5.24 -12.02
CA ILE A 48 -2.16 6.67 -12.28
C ILE A 48 -1.93 7.36 -10.93
N ILE A 49 -0.81 8.05 -10.81
CA ILE A 49 -0.49 8.94 -9.71
C ILE A 49 -0.82 10.36 -10.16
N LEU A 50 -1.84 10.95 -9.54
CA LEU A 50 -2.29 12.30 -9.87
C LEU A 50 -1.21 13.33 -9.55
N LYS A 51 -1.17 14.39 -10.35
CA LYS A 51 -0.23 15.50 -10.20
C LYS A 51 -0.50 16.27 -8.92
N GLY A 52 0.53 16.54 -8.13
CA GLY A 52 0.37 17.23 -6.85
C GLY A 52 -0.26 16.39 -5.75
N LYS A 53 -0.62 15.12 -6.04
CA LYS A 53 -1.20 14.20 -5.05
C LYS A 53 -0.28 13.99 -3.86
N PHE A 54 1.01 13.87 -4.14
CA PHE A 54 2.01 13.62 -3.14
C PHE A 54 2.92 14.83 -2.98
N PRO A 55 3.36 15.18 -1.76
CA PRO A 55 4.27 16.30 -1.53
C PRO A 55 5.56 16.22 -2.37
N TRP A 56 6.00 15.01 -2.69
CA TRP A 56 7.19 14.76 -3.52
C TRP A 56 6.94 14.88 -5.04
N TYR A 57 5.68 15.06 -5.48
CA TYR A 57 5.31 15.27 -6.88
C TYR A 57 4.77 16.69 -7.13
N ASN A 58 5.64 17.61 -7.53
CA ASN A 58 5.29 19.04 -7.66
C ASN A 58 4.27 19.31 -8.81
N PRO A 59 3.36 20.28 -8.63
CA PRO A 59 2.48 20.85 -9.68
C PRO A 59 3.15 21.40 -10.95
N SER A 60 4.47 21.35 -11.09
CA SER A 60 5.22 21.79 -12.28
C SER A 60 5.81 20.62 -13.10
N HIS A 61 5.34 19.38 -12.85
CA HIS A 61 5.81 18.16 -13.52
C HIS A 61 7.27 17.78 -13.22
N GLN A 62 7.81 18.24 -12.09
CA GLN A 62 9.16 17.85 -11.64
C GLN A 62 9.05 17.06 -10.34
N LEU A 63 9.64 15.86 -10.32
CA LEU A 63 9.93 15.14 -9.09
C LEU A 63 11.04 15.88 -8.33
N SER A 64 11.04 15.83 -7.00
CA SER A 64 12.26 16.17 -6.24
C SER A 64 13.41 15.24 -6.67
N GLY A 65 14.67 15.66 -6.46
CA GLY A 65 15.82 14.81 -6.76
C GLY A 65 15.79 13.48 -5.97
N GLU A 66 15.33 13.52 -4.72
CA GLU A 66 15.13 12.30 -3.92
C GLU A 66 14.02 11.43 -4.51
N ALA A 67 12.88 12.03 -4.86
CA ALA A 67 11.75 11.32 -5.43
C ALA A 67 12.12 10.66 -6.76
N GLN A 68 12.83 11.36 -7.65
CA GLN A 68 13.31 10.78 -8.90
C GLN A 68 14.23 9.58 -8.68
N SER A 69 15.12 9.65 -7.70
CA SER A 69 16.00 8.55 -7.33
C SER A 69 15.24 7.35 -6.77
N ILE A 70 14.26 7.60 -5.89
CA ILE A 70 13.37 6.58 -5.33
C ILE A 70 12.52 5.92 -6.43
N PHE A 71 11.93 6.71 -7.31
CA PHE A 71 11.12 6.25 -8.43
C PHE A 71 11.93 5.33 -9.35
N ASN A 72 13.16 5.70 -9.67
CA ASN A 72 14.05 4.84 -10.47
C ASN A 72 14.44 3.56 -9.73
N LEU A 73 14.60 3.62 -8.40
CA LEU A 73 14.91 2.45 -7.57
C LEU A 73 13.75 1.45 -7.52
N VAL A 74 12.56 1.92 -7.14
CA VAL A 74 11.34 1.09 -6.97
C VAL A 74 10.94 0.42 -8.29
N THR A 75 11.12 1.12 -9.41
CA THR A 75 10.70 0.62 -10.71
C THR A 75 11.71 -0.21 -11.45
N SER A 76 12.93 -0.37 -10.93
CA SER A 76 13.86 -1.34 -11.48
C SER A 76 13.23 -2.73 -11.35
N GLU A 77 12.85 -3.34 -12.48
CA GLU A 77 12.05 -4.59 -12.59
C GLU A 77 12.62 -5.78 -11.80
N GLN A 78 13.85 -5.65 -11.30
CA GLN A 78 14.54 -6.65 -10.49
C GLN A 78 14.37 -6.48 -8.97
N LYS A 79 13.85 -5.34 -8.48
CA LYS A 79 13.91 -5.02 -7.05
C LYS A 79 12.57 -5.06 -6.32
N LEU A 80 11.45 -4.62 -6.93
CA LEU A 80 10.13 -4.76 -6.33
C LEU A 80 9.36 -5.94 -6.95
N PRO A 81 8.91 -6.93 -6.15
CA PRO A 81 8.09 -8.02 -6.65
C PRO A 81 6.75 -7.52 -7.20
N ARG A 82 6.26 -8.24 -8.21
CA ARG A 82 4.94 -8.02 -8.79
C ARG A 82 3.89 -8.72 -7.95
N LEU A 83 2.69 -8.15 -7.92
CA LEU A 83 1.54 -8.86 -7.38
C LEU A 83 1.23 -10.09 -8.26
N PRO A 84 0.80 -11.21 -7.66
CA PRO A 84 0.34 -12.37 -8.40
C PRO A 84 -0.83 -12.04 -9.34
N ASN A 85 -0.95 -12.78 -10.44
CA ASN A 85 -1.98 -12.56 -11.47
C ASN A 85 -3.42 -12.55 -10.91
N TYR A 86 -3.72 -13.37 -9.89
CA TYR A 86 -5.05 -13.42 -9.30
C TYR A 86 -5.43 -12.11 -8.59
N VAL A 87 -4.44 -11.38 -8.04
CA VAL A 87 -4.68 -10.06 -7.42
C VAL A 87 -5.02 -9.04 -8.49
N MET A 88 -4.31 -9.10 -9.61
CA MET A 88 -4.58 -8.21 -10.75
C MET A 88 -5.94 -8.50 -11.39
N GLU A 89 -6.31 -9.77 -11.49
CA GLU A 89 -7.65 -10.18 -11.94
C GLU A 89 -8.73 -9.65 -11.00
N LEU A 90 -8.52 -9.77 -9.69
CA LEU A 90 -9.45 -9.23 -8.70
C LEU A 90 -9.54 -7.71 -8.77
N GLN A 91 -8.42 -6.98 -8.95
CA GLN A 91 -8.43 -5.53 -9.13
C GLN A 91 -9.32 -5.11 -10.31
N LYS A 92 -9.24 -5.81 -11.45
CA LYS A 92 -10.12 -5.56 -12.60
C LYS A 92 -11.59 -5.79 -12.27
N LEU A 93 -11.92 -6.84 -11.52
CA LEU A 93 -13.29 -7.09 -11.07
C LEU A 93 -13.79 -6.02 -10.10
N LEU A 94 -12.91 -5.52 -9.23
CA LEU A 94 -13.25 -4.45 -8.27
C LEU A 94 -13.48 -3.09 -8.93
N GLU A 95 -13.00 -2.88 -10.16
CA GLU A 95 -13.20 -1.66 -10.95
C GLU A 95 -14.39 -1.76 -11.91
N ASP A 96 -14.89 -2.96 -12.20
CA ASP A 96 -16.02 -3.18 -13.11
C ASP A 96 -17.36 -3.02 -12.38
N PRO A 97 -18.18 -1.99 -12.71
CA PRO A 97 -19.49 -1.78 -12.09
C PRO A 97 -20.49 -2.94 -12.32
N LYS A 98 -20.20 -3.84 -13.26
CA LYS A 98 -21.03 -5.02 -13.58
C LYS A 98 -20.53 -6.30 -12.91
N ALA A 99 -19.39 -6.28 -12.24
CA ALA A 99 -18.85 -7.45 -11.58
C ALA A 99 -19.69 -7.85 -10.36
N THR A 100 -19.80 -9.15 -10.14
CA THR A 100 -20.54 -9.74 -9.01
C THR A 100 -19.59 -10.18 -7.90
N THR A 101 -20.07 -10.19 -6.66
CA THR A 101 -19.32 -10.75 -5.53
C THR A 101 -19.04 -12.25 -5.68
N GLN A 102 -19.82 -12.95 -6.52
CA GLN A 102 -19.56 -14.35 -6.88
C GLN A 102 -18.32 -14.49 -7.75
N GLN A 103 -18.14 -13.64 -8.76
CA GLN A 103 -16.92 -13.63 -9.58
C GLN A 103 -15.67 -13.35 -8.73
N MET A 104 -15.77 -12.41 -7.78
CA MET A 104 -14.67 -12.12 -6.84
C MET A 104 -14.37 -13.30 -5.91
N ALA A 105 -15.41 -13.95 -5.38
CA ALA A 105 -15.27 -15.17 -4.60
C ALA A 105 -14.61 -16.30 -5.40
N ASP A 106 -14.91 -16.40 -6.70
CA ASP A 106 -14.31 -17.40 -7.59
C ASP A 106 -12.81 -17.18 -7.83
N VAL A 107 -12.34 -15.94 -7.80
CA VAL A 107 -10.89 -15.64 -7.83
C VAL A 107 -10.24 -15.98 -6.48
N ILE A 108 -10.87 -15.61 -5.37
CA ILE A 108 -10.30 -15.74 -4.03
C ILE A 108 -10.31 -17.18 -3.50
N LYS A 109 -11.29 -18.01 -3.90
CA LYS A 109 -11.41 -19.39 -3.40
C LYS A 109 -10.18 -20.27 -3.66
N HIS A 110 -9.35 -19.90 -4.64
CA HIS A 110 -8.08 -20.58 -4.93
C HIS A 110 -7.03 -20.38 -3.84
N ASP A 111 -7.22 -19.39 -2.97
CA ASP A 111 -6.39 -19.07 -1.82
C ASP A 111 -7.16 -19.30 -0.52
N GLY A 112 -7.03 -20.52 0.03
CA GLY A 112 -7.75 -20.92 1.24
C GLY A 112 -7.44 -20.06 2.46
N LEU A 113 -6.23 -19.50 2.57
CA LEU A 113 -5.86 -18.62 3.67
C LEU A 113 -6.55 -17.27 3.55
N LEU A 114 -6.54 -16.67 2.35
CA LEU A 114 -7.24 -15.41 2.09
C LEU A 114 -8.76 -15.56 2.23
N ALA A 115 -9.35 -16.63 1.68
CA ALA A 115 -10.77 -16.92 1.83
C ALA A 115 -11.17 -17.05 3.31
N THR A 116 -10.34 -17.74 4.11
CA THR A 116 -10.55 -17.85 5.56
C THR A 116 -10.45 -16.51 6.26
N SER A 117 -9.48 -15.66 5.89
CA SER A 117 -9.34 -14.31 6.44
C SER A 117 -10.55 -13.43 6.14
N VAL A 118 -11.06 -13.45 4.90
CA VAL A 118 -12.27 -12.72 4.50
C VAL A 118 -13.47 -13.14 5.34
N LEU A 119 -13.67 -14.46 5.52
CA LEU A 119 -14.74 -14.97 6.39
C LEU A 119 -14.56 -14.56 7.86
N LYS A 120 -13.32 -14.59 8.39
CA LYS A 120 -13.04 -14.17 9.76
C LYS A 120 -13.37 -12.70 9.99
N VAL A 121 -12.95 -11.82 9.08
CA VAL A 121 -13.24 -10.37 9.16
C VAL A 121 -14.74 -10.10 9.08
N ALA A 122 -15.44 -10.74 8.13
CA ALA A 122 -16.89 -10.61 8.02
C ALA A 122 -17.62 -11.04 9.31
N ASN A 123 -17.21 -12.16 9.90
CA ASN A 123 -17.81 -12.65 11.13
C ASN A 123 -17.43 -11.84 12.37
N SER A 124 -16.24 -11.21 12.41
CA SER A 124 -15.87 -10.32 13.52
C SER A 124 -16.66 -9.01 13.50
N GLN A 125 -16.99 -8.49 12.31
CA GLN A 125 -17.84 -7.31 12.16
C GLN A 125 -19.30 -7.59 12.52
N LYS A 126 -19.79 -8.81 12.27
CA LYS A 126 -21.18 -9.21 12.50
C LYS A 126 -21.62 -9.29 13.98
N ALA A 127 -20.69 -9.25 14.93
CA ALA A 127 -20.91 -9.51 16.37
C ALA A 127 -22.37 -9.35 16.89
N GLY A 128 -22.94 -10.43 17.45
CA GLY A 128 -24.32 -10.50 17.97
C GLY A 128 -24.99 -11.87 17.74
N ASP A 129 -26.30 -12.00 18.04
CA ASP A 129 -27.08 -13.26 17.94
C ASP A 129 -27.41 -13.73 16.50
N GLY A 130 -26.74 -13.15 15.50
CA GLY A 130 -26.96 -13.49 14.10
C GLY A 130 -26.25 -14.78 13.67
N GLN A 131 -26.82 -15.50 12.70
CA GLN A 131 -26.18 -16.69 12.12
C GLN A 131 -24.82 -16.34 11.47
N PRO A 132 -23.75 -17.14 11.70
CA PRO A 132 -22.44 -16.91 11.09
C PRO A 132 -22.50 -16.85 9.56
N ILE A 133 -21.70 -15.96 8.96
CA ILE A 133 -21.52 -15.89 7.51
C ILE A 133 -20.62 -17.05 7.06
N ARG A 134 -21.15 -17.94 6.22
CA ARG A 134 -20.45 -19.13 5.70
C ARG A 134 -20.13 -19.07 4.20
N SER A 135 -20.78 -18.18 3.46
CA SER A 135 -20.53 -17.99 2.03
C SER A 135 -19.48 -16.91 1.82
N LEU A 136 -18.49 -17.17 0.97
CA LEU A 136 -17.47 -16.19 0.63
C LEU A 136 -18.05 -14.98 -0.14
N SER A 137 -18.98 -15.20 -1.07
CA SER A 137 -19.64 -14.10 -1.80
C SER A 137 -20.51 -13.24 -0.88
N HIS A 138 -21.13 -13.84 0.15
CA HIS A 138 -21.83 -13.09 1.20
C HIS A 138 -20.85 -12.33 2.10
N ALA A 139 -19.73 -12.94 2.49
CA ALA A 139 -18.71 -12.26 3.28
C ALA A 139 -18.15 -11.04 2.55
N ILE A 140 -17.86 -11.17 1.26
CA ILE A 140 -17.42 -10.06 0.38
C ILE A 140 -18.47 -8.95 0.34
N ALA A 141 -19.74 -9.29 0.12
CA ALA A 141 -20.82 -8.30 0.12
C ALA A 141 -20.97 -7.58 1.46
N PHE A 142 -20.70 -8.29 2.57
CA PHE A 142 -20.83 -7.77 3.92
C PHE A 142 -19.68 -6.82 4.32
N ILE A 143 -18.42 -7.18 4.02
CA ILE A 143 -17.26 -6.34 4.35
C ILE A 143 -17.06 -5.19 3.36
N GLY A 144 -17.63 -5.29 2.16
CA GLY A 144 -17.47 -4.29 1.11
C GLY A 144 -16.24 -4.52 0.22
N LEU A 145 -16.25 -3.84 -0.93
CA LEU A 145 -15.25 -4.04 -1.99
C LEU A 145 -13.89 -3.42 -1.64
N ASP A 146 -13.87 -2.29 -0.94
CA ASP A 146 -12.63 -1.61 -0.55
C ASP A 146 -11.86 -2.44 0.48
N SER A 147 -12.53 -2.92 1.52
CA SER A 147 -11.92 -3.81 2.51
C SER A 147 -11.43 -5.12 1.88
N LEU A 148 -12.17 -5.67 0.90
CA LEU A 148 -11.70 -6.82 0.14
C LEU A 148 -10.41 -6.51 -0.63
N ARG A 149 -10.35 -5.37 -1.33
CA ARG A 149 -9.19 -4.92 -2.10
C ARG A 149 -7.94 -4.89 -1.22
N ASP A 150 -8.03 -4.22 -0.08
CA ASP A 150 -6.91 -4.04 0.84
C ASP A 150 -6.44 -5.38 1.40
N MET A 151 -7.37 -6.25 1.82
CA MET A 151 -7.04 -7.58 2.33
C MET A 151 -6.29 -8.43 1.30
N VAL A 152 -6.69 -8.38 0.03
CA VAL A 152 -6.07 -9.19 -1.02
C VAL A 152 -4.66 -8.68 -1.33
N ILE A 153 -4.47 -7.36 -1.42
CA ILE A 153 -3.14 -6.79 -1.68
C ILE A 153 -2.20 -7.10 -0.51
N VAL A 154 -2.65 -6.91 0.74
CA VAL A 154 -1.85 -7.23 1.94
C VAL A 154 -1.49 -8.72 2.00
N ALA A 155 -2.44 -9.61 1.71
CA ALA A 155 -2.18 -11.05 1.68
C ALA A 155 -1.14 -11.42 0.60
N ALA A 156 -1.13 -10.73 -0.53
CA ALA A 156 -0.14 -10.94 -1.57
C ALA A 156 1.25 -10.41 -1.17
N VAL A 157 1.32 -9.19 -0.63
CA VAL A 157 2.57 -8.55 -0.21
C VAL A 157 3.23 -9.32 0.95
N SER A 158 2.44 -9.88 1.87
CA SER A 158 2.95 -10.67 2.99
C SER A 158 3.67 -11.96 2.59
N ARG A 159 3.51 -12.41 1.34
CA ARG A 159 4.17 -13.59 0.78
C ARG A 159 5.46 -13.28 0.04
N PHE A 160 5.83 -12.02 -0.10
CA PHE A 160 7.08 -11.67 -0.75
C PHE A 160 8.27 -12.16 0.08
N GLU A 161 9.22 -12.80 -0.60
CA GLU A 161 10.44 -13.28 0.01
C GLU A 161 11.37 -12.09 0.31
N LEU A 162 11.70 -11.90 1.59
CA LEU A 162 12.66 -10.90 2.03
C LEU A 162 14.04 -11.55 2.15
N LYS A 163 15.05 -10.92 1.57
CA LYS A 163 16.45 -11.37 1.63
C LYS A 163 17.20 -10.82 2.86
N THR A 164 16.45 -10.30 3.84
CA THR A 164 16.96 -9.80 5.11
C THR A 164 17.43 -10.95 5.99
N ARG A 165 18.45 -10.71 6.82
CA ARG A 165 18.99 -11.71 7.77
C ARG A 165 18.48 -11.46 9.19
N VAL A 166 18.22 -10.22 9.54
CA VAL A 166 17.86 -9.78 10.90
C VAL A 166 16.41 -9.30 10.93
N PHE A 167 16.00 -8.52 9.92
CA PHE A 167 14.61 -8.09 9.80
C PHE A 167 13.68 -9.28 9.56
N SER A 168 12.70 -9.43 10.45
CA SER A 168 11.75 -10.54 10.44
C SER A 168 10.40 -10.07 9.90
N ALA A 169 10.00 -10.62 8.76
CA ALA A 169 8.66 -10.39 8.19
C ALA A 169 7.55 -10.81 9.18
N ALA A 170 7.72 -11.92 9.90
CA ALA A 170 6.74 -12.38 10.89
C ALA A 170 6.54 -11.35 12.02
N LYS A 171 7.64 -10.88 12.64
CA LYS A 171 7.56 -9.84 13.68
C LYS A 171 6.96 -8.53 13.14
N PHE A 172 7.27 -8.18 11.89
CA PHE A 172 6.68 -7.02 11.24
C PHE A 172 5.16 -7.17 11.12
N TRP A 173 4.68 -8.30 10.59
CA TRP A 173 3.27 -8.55 10.38
C TRP A 173 2.49 -8.70 11.69
N ASP A 174 3.10 -9.25 12.74
CA ASP A 174 2.52 -9.27 14.08
C ASP A 174 2.30 -7.85 14.60
N LYS A 175 3.32 -6.98 14.50
CA LYS A 175 3.20 -5.58 14.93
C LYS A 175 2.18 -4.81 14.07
N ALA A 176 2.20 -5.01 12.75
CA ALA A 176 1.20 -4.47 11.84
C ALA A 176 -0.22 -4.85 12.28
N PHE A 177 -0.47 -6.13 12.54
CA PHE A 177 -1.76 -6.60 13.03
C PHE A 177 -2.17 -5.91 14.33
N PHE A 178 -1.27 -5.77 15.32
CA PHE A 178 -1.55 -5.05 16.56
C PHE A 178 -1.88 -3.57 16.32
N THR A 179 -1.12 -2.88 15.47
CA THR A 179 -1.40 -1.49 15.10
C THR A 179 -2.77 -1.36 14.44
N GLY A 180 -3.14 -2.27 13.54
CA GLY A 180 -4.50 -2.34 12.98
C GLY A 180 -5.57 -2.54 14.04
N ARG A 181 -5.36 -3.47 14.99
CA ARG A 181 -6.31 -3.71 16.09
C ARG A 181 -6.49 -2.50 17.00
N ILE A 182 -5.41 -1.75 17.24
CA ILE A 182 -5.49 -0.49 17.99
C ILE A 182 -6.31 0.54 17.20
N ALA A 183 -6.05 0.71 15.90
CA ALA A 183 -6.82 1.63 15.05
C ALA A 183 -8.32 1.31 15.05
N GLU A 184 -8.68 0.04 14.89
CA GLU A 184 -10.06 -0.43 14.96
C GLU A 184 -10.69 -0.16 16.34
N TYR A 185 -9.94 -0.42 17.41
CA TYR A 185 -10.39 -0.16 18.77
C TYR A 185 -10.65 1.34 18.99
N LEU A 186 -9.76 2.22 18.54
CA LEU A 186 -9.92 3.67 18.64
C LEU A 186 -11.21 4.13 17.96
N VAL A 187 -11.47 3.66 16.74
CA VAL A 187 -12.71 3.98 16.01
C VAL A 187 -13.95 3.52 16.77
N LYS A 188 -13.98 2.27 17.23
CA LYS A 188 -15.15 1.71 17.93
C LYS A 188 -15.38 2.36 19.30
N HIS A 189 -14.30 2.59 20.05
CA HIS A 189 -14.38 3.11 21.40
C HIS A 189 -14.78 4.59 21.43
N PHE A 190 -14.21 5.39 20.53
CA PHE A 190 -14.49 6.83 20.44
C PHE A 190 -15.60 7.19 19.46
N GLN A 191 -16.21 6.20 18.80
CA GLN A 191 -17.28 6.39 17.80
C GLN A 191 -16.88 7.37 16.70
N LEU A 192 -15.66 7.21 16.19
CA LEU A 192 -15.12 8.04 15.12
C LEU A 192 -15.87 7.79 13.81
N ASN A 193 -16.02 8.82 12.99
CA ASN A 193 -16.76 8.74 11.73
C ASN A 193 -15.94 8.11 10.59
N VAL A 194 -15.40 6.92 10.85
CA VAL A 194 -14.58 6.13 9.92
C VAL A 194 -14.98 4.66 10.06
N ALA A 195 -14.95 3.89 8.98
CA ALA A 195 -15.22 2.46 9.05
C ALA A 195 -14.12 1.72 9.84
N ALA A 196 -14.50 0.92 10.84
CA ALA A 196 -13.56 0.31 11.77
C ALA A 196 -12.61 -0.70 11.10
N ASP A 197 -13.06 -1.38 10.05
CA ASP A 197 -12.28 -2.30 9.24
C ASP A 197 -11.31 -1.58 8.30
N GLN A 198 -11.72 -0.45 7.71
CA GLN A 198 -10.78 0.43 7.01
C GLN A 198 -9.71 0.96 7.96
N ALA A 199 -10.07 1.34 9.19
CA ALA A 199 -9.11 1.72 10.23
C ALA A 199 -8.15 0.58 10.59
N PHE A 200 -8.65 -0.65 10.72
CA PHE A 200 -7.80 -1.82 10.89
C PHE A 200 -6.78 -1.97 9.75
N LEU A 201 -7.23 -1.84 8.51
CA LEU A 201 -6.38 -1.97 7.32
C LEU A 201 -5.36 -0.84 7.22
N ALA A 202 -5.76 0.41 7.45
CA ALA A 202 -4.86 1.57 7.46
C ALA A 202 -3.78 1.44 8.54
N GLY A 203 -4.17 1.04 9.76
CA GLY A 203 -3.21 0.78 10.84
C GLY A 203 -2.27 -0.39 10.53
N SER A 204 -2.79 -1.47 9.92
CA SER A 204 -1.98 -2.63 9.54
C SER A 204 -0.99 -2.34 8.42
N THR A 205 -1.32 -1.40 7.52
CA THR A 205 -0.53 -1.16 6.31
C THR A 205 0.36 0.06 6.40
N CYS A 206 0.13 0.98 7.34
CA CYS A 206 0.87 2.25 7.43
C CYS A 206 2.40 2.10 7.41
N ASN A 207 2.94 1.01 7.98
CA ASN A 207 4.38 0.73 8.01
C ASN A 207 4.89 -0.12 6.84
N ILE A 208 4.09 -0.40 5.80
CA ILE A 208 4.47 -1.28 4.68
C ILE A 208 5.71 -0.79 3.94
N GLY A 209 6.05 0.49 4.06
CA GLY A 209 7.32 1.04 3.58
C GLY A 209 8.57 0.34 4.11
N LYS A 210 8.52 -0.27 5.29
CA LYS A 210 9.62 -1.08 5.84
C LYS A 210 9.81 -2.38 5.06
N ILE A 211 8.71 -2.99 4.58
CA ILE A 211 8.75 -4.12 3.64
C ILE A 211 9.33 -3.67 2.31
N VAL A 212 8.91 -2.51 1.79
CA VAL A 212 9.47 -1.96 0.56
C VAL A 212 10.98 -1.75 0.69
N GLN A 213 11.45 -1.15 1.80
CA GLN A 213 12.88 -1.02 2.08
C GLN A 213 13.59 -2.38 2.14
N ALA A 214 13.01 -3.37 2.81
CA ALA A 214 13.60 -4.70 2.95
C ALA A 214 13.73 -5.42 1.59
N LEU A 215 12.81 -5.17 0.66
CA LEU A 215 12.86 -5.68 -0.70
C LEU A 215 13.94 -4.99 -1.54
N LEU A 216 14.08 -3.67 -1.41
CA LEU A 216 15.00 -2.87 -2.23
C LEU A 216 16.44 -2.90 -1.75
N ASP A 217 16.64 -2.88 -0.43
CA ASP A 217 17.94 -2.88 0.23
C ASP A 217 17.92 -3.64 1.58
N PRO A 218 17.87 -4.99 1.53
CA PRO A 218 17.79 -5.82 2.73
C PRO A 218 18.96 -5.62 3.70
N ARG A 219 20.16 -5.32 3.18
CA ARG A 219 21.37 -5.14 4.02
C ARG A 219 21.26 -3.89 4.87
N THR A 220 20.81 -2.79 4.27
CA THR A 220 20.60 -1.53 5.00
C THR A 220 19.49 -1.66 6.04
N VAL A 221 18.42 -2.39 5.73
CA VAL A 221 17.35 -2.68 6.69
C VAL A 221 17.83 -3.52 7.88
N ASP A 222 18.68 -4.53 7.66
CA ASP A 222 19.28 -5.28 8.77
C ASP A 222 20.11 -4.38 9.70
N ILE A 223 20.83 -3.39 9.14
CA ILE A 223 21.54 -2.37 9.93
C ILE A 223 20.56 -1.55 10.77
N TYR A 224 19.38 -1.19 10.25
CA TYR A 224 18.38 -0.44 11.01
C TYR A 224 17.90 -1.23 12.22
N VAL A 225 17.59 -2.52 12.03
CA VAL A 225 17.15 -3.40 13.13
C VAL A 225 18.24 -3.48 14.20
N LEU A 226 19.49 -3.73 13.82
CA LEU A 226 20.61 -3.81 14.77
C LEU A 226 20.82 -2.50 15.53
N GLN A 227 20.69 -1.34 14.88
CA GLN A 227 20.80 -0.03 15.55
C GLN A 227 19.65 0.24 16.51
N MET A 228 18.45 -0.25 16.23
CA MET A 228 17.30 -0.10 17.13
C MET A 228 17.41 -0.98 18.38
N GLU A 229 18.10 -2.11 18.27
CA GLU A 229 18.38 -3.03 19.38
C GLU A 229 19.61 -2.63 20.21
N ASP A 230 20.50 -1.78 19.66
CA ASP A 230 21.67 -1.27 20.38
C ASP A 230 21.27 -0.25 21.46
N LEU A 231 21.54 -0.61 22.73
CA LEU A 231 21.26 0.23 23.89
C LEU A 231 22.02 1.56 23.88
N LYS A 232 23.13 1.68 23.14
CA LYS A 232 23.93 2.91 23.04
C LYS A 232 23.44 3.87 21.95
N ILE A 233 22.76 3.37 20.92
CA ILE A 233 22.32 4.14 19.74
C ILE A 233 20.79 4.00 19.55
N LYS A 234 20.09 3.73 20.65
CA LYS A 234 18.65 3.48 20.68
C LYS A 234 17.89 4.60 19.98
N GLY A 235 16.92 4.23 19.15
CA GLY A 235 16.14 5.21 18.39
C GLY A 235 14.98 4.60 17.62
N SER A 236 14.17 5.45 17.00
CA SER A 236 13.10 5.03 16.09
C SER A 236 13.66 4.56 14.75
N TRP A 237 12.81 3.87 13.97
CA TRP A 237 13.14 3.48 12.60
C TRP A 237 13.54 4.70 11.74
N THR A 238 12.81 5.81 11.87
CA THR A 238 13.09 7.08 11.18
C THR A 238 14.47 7.63 11.54
N GLN A 239 14.89 7.51 12.80
CA GLN A 239 16.24 7.93 13.19
C GLN A 239 17.33 7.03 12.59
N ALA A 240 17.06 5.73 12.44
CA ALA A 240 17.97 4.82 11.74
C ALA A 240 18.07 5.16 10.25
N GLU A 241 16.96 5.49 9.59
CA GLU A 241 16.95 5.96 8.19
C GLU A 241 17.85 7.18 8.01
N ILE A 242 17.64 8.21 8.85
CA ILE A 242 18.41 9.47 8.80
C ILE A 242 19.91 9.20 9.00
N ARG A 243 20.28 8.42 10.02
CA ARG A 243 21.69 8.12 10.32
C ARG A 243 22.43 7.46 9.17
N ASN A 244 21.75 6.56 8.46
CA ASN A 244 22.32 5.81 7.37
C ASN A 244 22.09 6.47 6.00
N LYS A 245 21.56 7.70 5.96
CA LYS A 245 21.18 8.42 4.73
C LYS A 245 20.28 7.57 3.83
N GLY A 246 19.40 6.79 4.45
CA GLY A 246 18.41 5.97 3.78
C GLY A 246 17.23 6.78 3.30
N TYR A 247 16.47 6.20 2.37
CA TYR A 247 15.20 6.77 1.95
C TYR A 247 14.13 6.54 3.02
N PRO A 248 13.31 7.56 3.37
CA PRO A 248 12.24 7.41 4.35
C PRO A 248 11.25 6.30 3.96
N HIS A 249 10.89 5.43 4.90
CA HIS A 249 9.91 4.37 4.67
C HIS A 249 8.53 4.92 4.32
N THR A 250 8.14 6.10 4.81
CA THR A 250 6.87 6.73 4.42
C THR A 250 6.79 6.95 2.92
N ILE A 251 7.82 7.58 2.33
CA ILE A 251 7.89 7.87 0.90
C ILE A 251 8.03 6.58 0.08
N LEU A 252 8.91 5.66 0.51
CA LEU A 252 9.08 4.39 -0.19
C LEU A 252 7.83 3.52 -0.13
N GLY A 253 7.15 3.51 1.01
CA GLY A 253 5.90 2.80 1.23
C GLY A 253 4.79 3.34 0.35
N GLU A 254 4.61 4.65 0.30
CA GLU A 254 3.59 5.30 -0.52
C GLU A 254 3.79 5.00 -2.01
N ILE A 255 5.01 5.11 -2.52
CA ILE A 255 5.34 4.80 -3.92
C ILE A 255 5.20 3.29 -4.21
N GLY A 256 5.69 2.43 -3.31
CA GLY A 256 5.61 0.98 -3.44
C GLY A 256 4.16 0.49 -3.42
N ALA A 257 3.36 0.98 -2.46
CA ALA A 257 1.95 0.66 -2.33
C ALA A 257 1.14 1.19 -3.52
N ALA A 258 1.43 2.40 -4.01
CA ALA A 258 0.81 2.91 -5.24
C ALA A 258 1.10 1.99 -6.43
N SER A 259 2.32 1.44 -6.54
CA SER A 259 2.68 0.50 -7.60
C SER A 259 1.97 -0.86 -7.49
N TRP A 260 1.52 -1.22 -6.29
CA TRP A 260 0.69 -2.39 -5.98
C TRP A 260 -0.82 -2.10 -6.09
N GLY A 261 -1.22 -0.85 -6.37
CA GLY A 261 -2.63 -0.48 -6.54
C GLY A 261 -3.39 -0.38 -5.22
N PHE A 262 -2.72 0.00 -4.14
CA PHE A 262 -3.41 0.43 -2.91
C PHE A 262 -4.28 1.67 -3.19
N PRO A 263 -5.46 1.78 -2.56
CA PRO A 263 -6.33 2.95 -2.68
C PRO A 263 -5.75 4.16 -1.94
N ASP A 264 -6.22 5.35 -2.30
CA ASP A 264 -5.65 6.64 -1.90
C ASP A 264 -5.65 6.83 -0.39
N GLU A 265 -6.70 6.39 0.29
CA GLU A 265 -6.85 6.47 1.73
C GLU A 265 -5.78 5.65 2.47
N MET A 266 -5.35 4.52 1.88
CA MET A 266 -4.24 3.72 2.40
C MET A 266 -2.89 4.39 2.10
N LEU A 267 -2.75 5.02 0.94
CA LEU A 267 -1.52 5.75 0.59
C LEU A 267 -1.30 6.92 1.55
N ASP A 268 -2.35 7.66 1.89
CA ASP A 268 -2.30 8.72 2.90
C ASP A 268 -1.89 8.17 4.28
N ALA A 269 -2.49 7.06 4.72
CA ALA A 269 -2.10 6.40 5.96
C ALA A 269 -0.61 5.98 5.95
N ILE A 270 -0.10 5.48 4.83
CA ILE A 270 1.30 5.08 4.69
C ILE A 270 2.24 6.29 4.66
N GLY A 271 1.93 7.32 3.88
CA GLY A 271 2.77 8.51 3.73
C GLY A 271 2.84 9.35 4.99
N ARG A 272 1.74 9.39 5.76
CA ARG A 272 1.50 10.42 6.80
C ARG A 272 1.43 9.87 8.22
N HIS A 273 1.62 8.58 8.48
CA HIS A 273 1.49 8.01 9.83
C HIS A 273 2.48 8.54 10.91
N HIS A 274 3.48 9.35 10.53
CA HIS A 274 4.32 10.09 11.49
C HIS A 274 3.88 11.54 11.69
N GLU A 275 2.92 12.04 10.90
CA GLU A 275 2.28 13.32 11.11
C GLU A 275 1.28 13.18 12.25
N LEU A 276 1.51 13.88 13.36
CA LEU A 276 0.51 14.00 14.41
C LEU A 276 -0.22 15.32 14.29
N THR A 277 -1.54 15.27 14.24
CA THR A 277 -2.37 16.44 14.46
C THR A 277 -2.60 16.62 15.96
N THR A 278 -2.41 17.85 16.45
CA THR A 278 -2.59 18.19 17.88
C THR A 278 -4.04 18.48 18.25
N LYS A 279 -4.99 18.29 17.31
CA LYS A 279 -6.40 18.63 17.48
C LYS A 279 -7.27 17.39 17.24
N PHE A 280 -7.61 16.70 18.33
CA PHE A 280 -8.58 15.63 18.28
C PHE A 280 -9.97 16.21 17.95
N LYS A 281 -10.53 15.83 16.81
CA LYS A 281 -11.90 16.15 16.40
C LYS A 281 -12.64 14.85 16.13
N LEU A 282 -13.97 14.86 16.29
CA LEU A 282 -14.82 13.74 15.90
C LEU A 282 -14.76 13.47 14.39
N ASP A 283 -14.56 14.53 13.59
CA ASP A 283 -14.21 14.46 12.17
C ASP A 283 -12.70 14.29 12.04
N ILE A 284 -12.26 13.04 12.10
CA ILE A 284 -10.87 12.60 11.93
C ILE A 284 -10.76 11.83 10.61
N GLU A 285 -9.66 12.05 9.89
CA GLU A 285 -9.37 11.32 8.65
C GLU A 285 -8.79 9.93 8.96
N LEU A 286 -8.97 8.98 8.06
CA LEU A 286 -8.50 7.59 8.25
C LEU A 286 -6.99 7.51 8.56
N TRP A 287 -6.18 8.34 7.90
CA TRP A 287 -4.74 8.36 8.11
C TRP A 287 -4.36 8.86 9.52
N GLU A 288 -5.13 9.77 10.13
CA GLU A 288 -4.89 10.26 11.48
C GLU A 288 -5.13 9.16 12.52
N VAL A 289 -6.15 8.32 12.29
CA VAL A 289 -6.39 7.12 13.12
C VAL A 289 -5.20 6.16 13.05
N ALA A 290 -4.69 5.91 11.84
CA ALA A 290 -3.51 5.06 11.65
C ALA A 290 -2.26 5.66 12.31
N ALA A 291 -2.08 6.98 12.21
CA ALA A 291 -0.98 7.70 12.85
C ALA A 291 -1.02 7.55 14.38
N LEU A 292 -2.19 7.76 15.00
CA LEU A 292 -2.39 7.57 16.44
C LEU A 292 -2.13 6.12 16.87
N ALA A 293 -2.69 5.16 16.14
CA ALA A 293 -2.53 3.75 16.45
C ALA A 293 -1.07 3.27 16.35
N ASN A 294 -0.28 3.84 15.44
CA ASN A 294 1.14 3.50 15.27
C ASN A 294 2.01 3.98 16.44
N GLN A 295 1.54 4.94 17.24
CA GLN A 295 2.28 5.46 18.39
C GLN A 295 2.05 4.70 19.69
N LEU A 296 0.94 3.98 19.78
CA LEU A 296 0.55 3.16 20.92
C LEU A 296 1.21 1.77 20.85
#